data_AF-A0A5C6PQQ1-F1
#
_entry.id   AF-A0A5C6PQQ1-F1
#
_cell.length_a   1.000
_cell.length_b   1.000
_cell.length_c   1.000
_cell.angle_alpha   90.00
_cell.angle_beta   90.00
_cell.angle_gamma   90.00
#
_symmetry.space_group_name_H-M   'P 1'
#
loop_
_entity.id
_entity.type
_entity.pdbx_description
1 polymer ?
#
loop_
_entity_poly.entity_id
_entity_poly.type
_entity_poly.pdbx_seq_one_letter_code
_entity_poly.pdbx_strand_id
1 'polypeptide(L)'
;MGKIVDHGNGSLGVYFRHNTTGMGNVSVSLVPPMKGVEFDLERQSVLNPKDSKTFNCRVDHEKTERNRKVMLCNYDPSKTCAQEQTQSLVTWLCSKPFRVICVYVSFYSTDYRMVQKVCPDYSSQDASVHLPRG
;
A
#
# COMPACT_ATOMS: atom_id res chain seq x y z
N MET A 1 -2.54 0.37 -10.18
CA MET A 1 -3.38 1.57 -10.32
C MET A 1 -4.11 1.86 -9.03
N GLY A 2 -4.32 3.15 -8.71
CA GLY A 2 -5.14 3.62 -7.60
C GLY A 2 -6.31 4.48 -8.10
N LYS A 3 -7.46 4.40 -7.46
CA LYS A 3 -8.64 5.24 -7.73
C LYS A 3 -9.29 5.68 -6.43
N ILE A 4 -9.72 6.94 -6.36
CA ILE A 4 -10.51 7.49 -5.25
C ILE A 4 -11.94 7.75 -5.75
N VAL A 5 -12.94 7.44 -4.92
CA VAL A 5 -14.36 7.68 -5.17
C VAL A 5 -14.95 8.37 -3.94
N ASP A 6 -15.63 9.49 -4.13
CA ASP A 6 -16.45 10.10 -3.08
C ASP A 6 -17.86 9.51 -3.15
N HIS A 7 -18.35 8.99 -2.02
CA HIS A 7 -19.69 8.42 -1.92
C HIS A 7 -20.77 9.47 -1.63
N GLY A 8 -20.41 10.73 -1.34
CA GLY A 8 -21.35 11.81 -1.02
C GLY A 8 -22.01 11.71 0.35
N ASN A 9 -21.86 10.57 1.04
CA ASN A 9 -22.39 10.31 2.39
C ASN A 9 -21.38 10.60 3.52
N GLY A 10 -20.27 11.26 3.20
CA GLY A 10 -19.18 11.50 4.17
C GLY A 10 -18.15 10.38 4.27
N SER A 11 -18.08 9.49 3.27
CA SER A 11 -17.01 8.49 3.13
C SER A 11 -16.34 8.55 1.75
N LEU A 12 -15.08 8.12 1.70
CA LEU A 12 -14.31 7.94 0.46
C LEU A 12 -13.95 6.45 0.30
N GLY A 13 -14.15 5.93 -0.90
CA GLY A 13 -13.64 4.64 -1.34
C GLY A 13 -12.30 4.80 -2.04
N VAL A 14 -11.27 4.08 -1.60
CA VAL A 14 -9.95 4.06 -2.24
C VAL A 14 -9.65 2.64 -2.73
N TYR A 15 -9.42 2.50 -4.03
CA TYR A 15 -9.27 1.21 -4.69
C TYR A 15 -7.86 1.11 -5.24
N PHE A 16 -7.14 0.06 -4.86
CA PHE A 16 -5.87 -0.30 -5.46
C PHE A 16 -5.99 -1.64 -6.17
N ARG A 17 -5.44 -1.71 -7.38
CA ARG A 17 -5.19 -2.97 -8.07
C ARG A 17 -3.75 -3.00 -8.55
N HIS A 18 -3.06 -4.09 -8.29
CA HIS A 18 -1.70 -4.30 -8.76
C HIS A 18 -1.51 -5.74 -9.25
N ASN A 19 -0.70 -5.89 -10.29
CA ASN A 19 -0.30 -7.18 -10.83
C ASN A 19 1.22 -7.26 -10.76
N THR A 20 1.75 -8.39 -10.30
CA THR A 20 3.19 -8.62 -10.21
C THR A 20 3.55 -9.94 -10.85
N THR A 21 4.78 -10.04 -11.35
CA THR A 21 5.35 -11.25 -11.92
C THR A 21 6.76 -11.40 -11.41
N GLY A 22 7.12 -12.62 -10.98
CA GLY A 22 8.43 -12.92 -10.43
C GLY A 22 8.34 -13.46 -9.02
N MET A 23 9.46 -13.49 -8.31
CA MET A 23 9.53 -13.94 -6.92
C MET A 23 9.54 -12.73 -6.01
N GLY A 24 8.60 -12.63 -5.08
CA GLY A 24 8.59 -11.57 -4.08
C GLY A 24 7.20 -11.17 -3.61
N ASN A 25 7.16 -10.42 -2.51
CA ASN A 25 5.93 -9.88 -1.96
C ASN A 25 5.81 -8.40 -2.27
N VAL A 26 4.63 -8.00 -2.72
CA VAL A 26 4.27 -6.59 -2.93
C VAL A 26 3.05 -6.29 -2.09
N SER A 27 3.07 -5.16 -1.39
CA SER A 27 1.92 -4.66 -0.66
C SER A 27 1.70 -3.18 -0.95
N VAL A 28 0.42 -2.79 -0.93
CA VAL A 28 -0.01 -1.41 -1.09
C VAL A 28 -1.04 -1.13 -0.01
N SER A 29 -0.82 -0.12 0.82
CA SER A 29 -1.70 0.23 1.93
C SER A 29 -1.85 1.74 2.07
N LEU A 30 -2.90 2.15 2.80
CA LEU A 30 -3.05 3.53 3.24
C LEU A 30 -2.47 3.69 4.64
N VAL A 31 -1.69 4.74 4.85
CA VAL A 31 -1.04 5.05 6.13
C VAL A 31 -1.19 6.53 6.49
N PRO A 32 -1.16 6.88 7.78
CA PRO A 32 -1.08 8.27 8.19
C PRO A 32 0.25 8.92 7.76
N PRO A 33 0.33 10.26 7.63
CA PRO A 33 1.54 10.96 7.21
C PRO A 33 2.74 10.73 8.13
N MET A 34 2.47 10.52 9.41
CA MET A 34 3.48 10.28 10.45
C MET A 34 4.18 8.92 10.34
N LYS A 35 3.67 7.99 9.51
CA LYS A 35 4.29 6.67 9.34
C LYS A 35 5.67 6.83 8.69
N GLY A 36 6.73 6.35 9.36
CA GLY A 36 8.09 6.32 8.84
C GLY A 36 8.23 5.41 7.61
N VAL A 37 9.22 5.69 6.75
CA VAL A 37 9.59 4.83 5.61
C VAL A 37 10.66 3.87 6.08
N GLU A 38 10.28 2.60 6.30
CA GLU A 38 11.14 1.61 6.92
C GLU A 38 10.97 0.24 6.27
N PHE A 39 12.08 -0.51 6.20
CA PHE A 39 12.07 -1.92 5.80
C PHE A 39 11.54 -2.77 6.95
N ASP A 40 10.23 -2.95 6.98
CA ASP A 40 9.55 -3.78 7.97
C ASP A 40 9.29 -5.19 7.40
N LEU A 41 9.85 -6.22 8.03
CA LEU A 41 9.61 -7.63 7.68
C LEU A 41 8.28 -8.15 8.22
N GLU A 42 7.65 -7.41 9.15
CA GLU A 42 6.35 -7.78 9.67
C GLU A 42 5.23 -7.35 8.72
N ARG A 43 4.29 -8.27 8.48
CA ARG A 43 3.05 -7.98 7.75
C ARG A 43 2.36 -6.80 8.44
N GLN A 44 2.40 -5.62 7.81
CA GLN A 44 1.69 -4.40 8.25
C GLN A 44 0.15 -4.52 8.14
N SER A 45 -0.43 -5.70 8.40
CA SER A 45 -1.86 -5.87 8.63
C SER A 45 -2.28 -5.40 10.03
N VAL A 46 -1.34 -5.03 10.90
CA VAL A 46 -1.63 -4.55 12.25
C VAL A 46 -1.11 -3.12 12.38
N LEU A 47 -2.00 -2.17 12.11
CA LEU A 47 -1.86 -0.79 12.54
C LEU A 47 -1.56 -0.81 14.05
N ASN A 48 -0.44 -0.23 14.46
CA ASN A 48 -0.07 -0.12 15.87
C ASN A 48 -1.26 0.49 16.65
N PRO A 49 -1.72 -0.07 17.79
CA PRO A 49 -2.96 0.36 18.44
C PRO A 49 -3.00 1.86 18.80
N LYS A 50 -1.84 2.50 18.96
CA LYS A 50 -1.71 3.94 19.21
C LYS A 50 -2.05 4.81 17.99
N ASP A 51 -1.76 4.33 16.78
CA ASP A 51 -2.06 5.02 15.51
C ASP A 51 -3.49 4.74 15.01
N SER A 52 -4.08 3.61 15.45
CA SER A 52 -5.43 3.17 15.07
C SER A 52 -6.54 4.10 15.57
N LYS A 53 -6.35 4.84 16.67
CA LYS A 53 -7.35 5.81 17.16
C LYS A 53 -7.46 7.07 16.31
N THR A 54 -6.54 7.31 15.37
CA THR A 54 -6.44 8.59 14.65
C THR A 54 -6.55 8.44 13.13
N PHE A 55 -6.52 7.21 12.61
CA PHE A 55 -6.60 6.93 11.19
C PHE A 55 -8.00 6.43 10.79
N ASN A 56 -8.73 7.25 10.04
CA ASN A 56 -10.14 7.01 9.71
C ASN A 56 -10.35 6.11 8.49
N CYS A 57 -9.31 5.40 8.03
CA CYS A 57 -9.38 4.51 6.88
C CYS A 57 -9.18 3.06 7.32
N ARG A 58 -10.03 2.16 6.80
CA ARG A 58 -9.97 0.72 7.05
C ARG A 58 -10.12 -0.07 5.76
N VAL A 59 -9.57 -1.27 5.72
CA VAL A 59 -9.83 -2.21 4.62
C VAL A 59 -11.29 -2.63 4.68
N ASP A 60 -11.99 -2.45 3.56
CA ASP A 60 -13.38 -2.89 3.36
C ASP A 60 -13.41 -4.25 2.66
N HIS A 61 -12.59 -4.41 1.61
CA HIS A 61 -12.48 -5.65 0.87
C HIS A 61 -11.06 -5.83 0.35
N GLU A 62 -10.52 -7.04 0.44
CA GLU A 62 -9.24 -7.41 -0.14
C GLU A 62 -9.36 -8.76 -0.84
N LYS A 63 -8.82 -8.85 -2.05
CA LYS A 63 -8.70 -10.10 -2.80
C LYS A 63 -7.32 -10.17 -3.41
N THR A 64 -6.59 -11.25 -3.13
CA THR A 64 -5.30 -11.54 -3.74
C THR A 64 -5.33 -12.93 -4.35
N GLU A 65 -5.15 -13.01 -5.66
CA GLU A 65 -5.02 -14.25 -6.42
C GLU A 65 -3.55 -14.46 -6.76
N ARG A 66 -3.04 -15.67 -6.53
CA ARG A 66 -1.65 -16.04 -6.80
C ARG A 66 -1.61 -17.30 -7.64
N ASN A 67 -0.81 -17.26 -8.69
CA ASN A 67 -0.52 -18.42 -9.52
C ASN A 67 0.99 -18.63 -9.55
N ARG A 68 1.45 -19.77 -9.03
CA ARG A 68 2.87 -20.11 -8.96
C ARG A 68 3.18 -21.24 -9.93
N LYS A 69 4.11 -21.00 -10.84
CA LYS A 69 4.66 -21.99 -11.75
C LYS A 69 6.08 -22.35 -11.33
N VAL A 70 6.35 -23.64 -11.18
CA VAL A 70 7.71 -24.17 -10.97
C VAL A 70 8.19 -24.77 -12.29
N MET A 71 9.41 -24.46 -12.67
CA MET A 71 10.04 -24.89 -13.92
C MET A 71 11.53 -25.14 -13.70
N LEU A 72 12.18 -25.87 -14.61
CA LEU A 72 13.64 -25.98 -14.59
C LEU A 72 14.26 -24.64 -14.99
N CYS A 73 15.38 -24.28 -14.37
CA CYS A 73 16.08 -23.05 -14.69
C CYS A 73 16.77 -23.16 -16.06
N ASN A 74 16.66 -22.13 -16.90
CA ASN A 74 17.28 -22.12 -18.23
C ASN A 74 18.81 -22.16 -18.20
N TYR A 75 19.42 -21.59 -17.15
CA TYR A 75 20.88 -21.51 -16.98
C TYR A 75 21.47 -22.77 -16.33
N ASP A 76 20.66 -23.58 -15.66
CA ASP A 76 21.07 -24.79 -14.96
C ASP A 76 19.86 -25.74 -14.83
N PRO A 77 19.74 -26.73 -15.73
CA PRO A 77 18.62 -27.69 -15.72
C PRO A 77 18.58 -28.59 -14.47
N SER A 78 19.63 -28.63 -13.65
CA SER A 78 19.63 -29.35 -12.37
C SER A 78 18.90 -28.57 -11.26
N LYS A 79 18.61 -27.28 -11.48
CA LYS A 79 17.93 -26.39 -10.53
C LYS A 79 16.49 -26.11 -10.94
N THR A 80 15.66 -25.85 -9.92
CA THR A 80 14.28 -25.42 -10.10
C THR A 80 14.16 -23.92 -9.87
N CYS A 81 13.45 -23.26 -10.78
CA CYS A 81 13.08 -21.86 -10.74
C CYS A 81 11.57 -21.74 -10.53
N ALA A 82 11.15 -20.69 -9.84
CA ALA A 82 9.74 -20.40 -9.63
C ALA A 82 9.40 -19.02 -10.17
N GLN A 83 8.23 -18.92 -10.80
CA GLN A 83 7.64 -17.66 -11.23
C GLN A 83 6.25 -17.57 -10.60
N GLU A 84 6.01 -16.50 -9.86
CA GLU A 84 4.70 -16.22 -9.27
C GLU A 84 4.06 -15.04 -10.02
N GLN A 85 2.79 -15.20 -10.39
CA GLN A 85 1.95 -14.12 -10.88
C GLN A 85 0.93 -13.81 -9.79
N THR A 86 0.95 -12.58 -9.29
CA THR A 86 -0.02 -12.14 -8.28
C THR A 86 -0.89 -11.04 -8.87
N GLN A 87 -2.20 -11.16 -8.67
CA GLN A 87 -3.17 -10.11 -8.92
C GLN A 87 -3.84 -9.76 -7.59
N SER A 88 -3.67 -8.53 -7.15
CA SER A 88 -4.24 -8.05 -5.90
C SER A 88 -5.16 -6.86 -6.14
N LEU A 89 -6.25 -6.84 -5.41
CA LEU A 89 -7.26 -5.79 -5.35
C LEU A 89 -7.53 -5.51 -3.87
N VAL A 90 -7.41 -4.25 -3.44
CA VAL A 90 -7.82 -3.82 -2.11
C VAL A 90 -8.66 -2.55 -2.19
N THR A 91 -9.75 -2.56 -1.44
CA THR A 91 -10.68 -1.45 -1.27
C THR A 91 -10.59 -0.98 0.17
N TRP A 92 -10.36 0.30 0.34
CA TRP A 92 -10.37 0.98 1.62
C TRP A 92 -11.59 1.89 1.72
N LEU A 93 -12.20 1.92 2.90
CA LEU A 93 -13.24 2.88 3.25
C LEU A 93 -12.66 3.87 4.26
N CYS A 94 -12.68 5.15 3.90
CA CYS A 94 -12.27 6.25 4.75
C CYS A 94 -13.47 7.08 5.17
N SER A 95 -13.55 7.49 6.44
CA SER A 95 -14.64 8.32 6.97
C SER A 95 -14.18 9.75 7.29
N LYS A 96 -15.10 10.73 7.21
CA LYS A 96 -14.84 12.09 7.69
C LYS A 96 -14.50 12.11 9.19
N PRO A 97 -13.64 13.04 9.65
CA PRO A 97 -12.87 14.00 8.85
C PRO A 97 -11.74 13.30 8.08
N PHE A 98 -11.59 13.65 6.80
CA PHE A 98 -10.48 13.16 5.98
C PHE A 98 -9.22 13.92 6.34
N ARG A 99 -8.22 13.23 6.90
CA ARG A 99 -6.86 13.77 7.08
C ARG A 99 -6.04 13.48 5.81
N VAL A 100 -4.85 14.06 5.68
CA VAL A 100 -3.91 13.67 4.60
C VAL A 100 -3.66 12.17 4.71
N ILE A 101 -3.85 11.45 3.60
CA ILE A 101 -3.62 10.02 3.50
C ILE A 101 -2.40 9.82 2.62
N CYS A 102 -1.49 8.94 3.04
CA CYS A 102 -0.36 8.54 2.23
C CYS A 102 -0.54 7.11 1.73
N VAL A 103 -0.05 6.84 0.53
CA VAL A 103 0.06 5.50 -0.04
C VAL A 103 1.41 4.94 0.34
N TYR A 104 1.43 3.77 0.96
CA TYR A 104 2.63 3.04 1.33
C TYR A 104 2.76 1.81 0.44
N VAL A 105 3.87 1.70 -0.28
CA VAL A 105 4.18 0.59 -1.16
C VAL A 105 5.43 -0.10 -0.64
N SER A 106 5.36 -1.41 -0.45
CA SER A 106 6.53 -2.22 -0.12
C SER A 106 6.71 -3.34 -1.14
N PHE A 107 7.97 -3.61 -1.46
CA PHE A 107 8.40 -4.65 -2.37
C PHE A 107 9.58 -5.40 -1.74
N TYR A 108 9.45 -6.72 -1.64
CA TYR A 108 10.48 -7.62 -1.14
C TYR A 108 10.69 -8.74 -2.13
N SER A 109 11.79 -8.72 -2.88
CA SER A 109 12.22 -9.82 -3.73
C SER A 109 13.47 -10.49 -3.16
N THR A 110 14.04 -11.40 -3.95
CA THR A 110 15.23 -12.18 -3.61
C THR A 110 16.52 -11.38 -3.70
N ASP A 111 16.53 -10.33 -4.52
CA ASP A 111 17.71 -9.56 -4.92
C ASP A 111 17.64 -8.08 -4.48
N TYR A 112 16.44 -7.51 -4.36
CA TYR A 112 16.25 -6.16 -3.83
C TYR A 112 14.98 -6.02 -2.98
N ARG A 113 15.00 -4.99 -2.13
CA ARG A 113 13.85 -4.52 -1.36
C ARG A 113 13.66 -3.02 -1.56
N MET A 114 12.41 -2.58 -1.62
CA MET A 114 12.04 -1.17 -1.80
C MET A 114 10.85 -0.86 -0.91
N VAL A 115 10.85 0.34 -0.33
CA VAL A 115 9.72 0.90 0.39
C VAL A 115 9.54 2.35 -0.03
N GLN A 116 8.30 2.73 -0.34
CA GLN A 116 7.97 4.09 -0.76
C GLN A 116 6.69 4.56 -0.07
N LYS A 117 6.72 5.79 0.46
CA LYS A 117 5.54 6.50 0.95
C LYS A 117 5.29 7.71 0.07
N VAL A 118 4.07 7.83 -0.47
CA VAL A 118 3.66 8.96 -1.31
C VAL A 118 2.45 9.64 -0.66
N CYS A 119 2.55 10.96 -0.44
CA CYS A 119 1.49 11.75 0.19
C CYS A 119 1.05 12.87 -0.78
N PRO A 120 -0.02 12.67 -1.59
CA PRO A 120 -0.39 13.60 -2.67
C PRO A 120 -0.70 15.03 -2.20
N ASP A 121 -1.25 15.20 -0.99
CA ASP A 121 -1.75 16.49 -0.47
C ASP A 121 -0.90 17.09 0.67
N TYR A 122 0.31 16.56 0.92
CA TYR A 122 1.12 17.01 2.06
C TYR A 122 1.62 18.46 1.91
N SER A 123 1.98 18.89 0.70
CA SER A 123 2.47 20.25 0.43
C SER A 123 1.41 21.34 0.61
N SER A 124 0.12 21.02 0.37
CA SER A 124 -0.99 21.98 0.48
C SER A 124 -1.33 22.36 1.92
N GLN A 125 -1.05 21.47 2.89
CA GLN A 125 -1.26 21.76 4.31
C GLN A 125 -0.08 22.50 4.93
N ASP A 126 1.16 22.25 4.51
CA ASP A 126 2.33 23.00 4.98
C ASP A 126 2.22 24.49 4.59
N ALA A 127 1.71 24.77 3.38
CA ALA A 127 1.38 26.13 2.94
C ALA A 127 0.29 26.81 3.80
N SER A 128 -0.66 26.04 4.36
CA SER A 128 -1.72 26.58 5.24
C SER A 128 -1.26 26.82 6.68
N VAL A 129 -0.20 26.14 7.12
CA VAL A 129 0.42 26.34 8.44
C VAL A 129 1.36 27.56 8.44
N HIS A 130 1.82 28.00 7.26
CA HIS A 130 2.74 29.14 7.11
C HIS A 130 2.10 30.49 6.75
N LEU A 131 0.77 30.62 6.66
CA LEU A 131 0.14 31.94 6.57
C LEU A 131 -0.07 32.52 7.99
N PRO A 132 0.59 33.63 8.37
CA PRO A 132 0.18 34.35 9.56
C PRO A 132 -1.22 34.90 9.33
N ARG A 133 -2.13 34.63 10.28
CA ARG A 133 -3.41 35.34 10.37
C ARG A 133 -3.08 36.82 10.63
N GLY A 134 -3.21 37.64 9.59
CA GLY A 134 -3.28 39.09 9.70
C GLY A 134 -4.63 39.55 10.25
#